data_AF-A0A416AAP3-F1
#
_entry.id   AF-A0A416AAP3-F1
#
_cell.length_a   1.000
_cell.length_b   1.000
_cell.length_c   1.000
_cell.angle_alpha   90.00
_cell.angle_beta   90.00
_cell.angle_gamma   90.00
#
_symmetry.space_group_name_H-M   'P 1'
#
loop_
_entity.id
_entity.type
_entity.pdbx_description
1 polymer ?
#
loop_
_entity_poly.entity_id
_entity_poly.type
_entity_poly.pdbx_seq_one_letter_code
_entity_poly.pdbx_strand_id
1 'polypeptide(L)'
;MKANEEILKQKRKILHALLAKSMMLQSKPYMLESYGVCSTLDLTENALDELISRVRQIMAGKEDEPDKDIRTLRHKCLRLMAEIGIDTKDWENVNHFMLNPHVCGRMLYELDEEELRAFRMKLYAIRDEVERRRIARREAELKEQRLAALN
;
A
#
# COMPACT_ATOMS: atom_id res chain seq x y z
N MET A 1 -30.57 -13.81 -18.86
CA MET A 1 -30.08 -13.79 -17.46
C MET A 1 -28.82 -14.64 -17.26
N LYS A 2 -28.84 -15.97 -17.48
CA LYS A 2 -27.67 -16.84 -17.21
C LYS A 2 -26.38 -16.47 -17.94
N ALA A 3 -26.47 -16.01 -19.19
CA ALA A 3 -25.31 -15.58 -19.96
C ALA A 3 -24.64 -14.31 -19.38
N ASN A 4 -25.44 -13.34 -18.91
CA ASN A 4 -24.93 -12.11 -18.32
C ASN A 4 -24.24 -12.37 -16.96
N GLU A 5 -24.84 -13.24 -16.15
CA GLU A 5 -24.26 -13.69 -14.88
C GLU A 5 -22.85 -14.31 -15.07
N GLU A 6 -22.69 -15.15 -16.09
CA GLU A 6 -21.41 -15.80 -16.39
C GLU A 6 -20.36 -14.80 -16.92
N ILE A 7 -20.78 -13.80 -17.71
CA ILE A 7 -19.91 -12.70 -18.16
C ILE A 7 -19.39 -11.91 -16.94
N LEU A 8 -20.26 -11.48 -16.03
CA LEU A 8 -19.87 -10.74 -14.82
C LEU A 8 -18.92 -11.55 -13.95
N LYS A 9 -19.18 -12.85 -13.79
CA LYS A 9 -18.32 -13.77 -13.04
C LYS A 9 -16.93 -13.88 -13.67
N GLN A 10 -16.84 -14.00 -14.98
CA GLN A 10 -15.56 -14.05 -15.69
C GLN A 10 -14.79 -12.72 -15.55
N LYS A 11 -15.47 -11.57 -15.66
CA LYS A 11 -14.85 -10.25 -15.45
C LYS A 11 -14.33 -10.07 -14.03
N ARG A 12 -15.10 -10.47 -13.01
CA ARG A 12 -14.63 -10.49 -11.61
C ARG A 12 -13.38 -11.34 -11.46
N LYS A 13 -13.34 -12.54 -12.04
CA LYS A 13 -12.16 -13.42 -11.99
C LYS A 13 -10.93 -12.75 -12.59
N ILE A 14 -11.09 -12.09 -13.73
CA ILE A 14 -10.02 -11.32 -14.38
C ILE A 14 -9.55 -10.18 -13.48
N LEU A 15 -10.47 -9.38 -12.94
CA LEU A 15 -10.14 -8.30 -12.02
C LEU A 15 -9.34 -8.79 -10.80
N HIS A 16 -9.80 -9.83 -10.12
CA HIS A 16 -9.11 -10.39 -8.94
C HIS A 16 -7.72 -10.93 -9.29
N ALA A 17 -7.56 -11.56 -10.46
CA ALA A 17 -6.26 -12.02 -10.94
C ALA A 17 -5.29 -10.85 -11.22
N LEU A 18 -5.79 -9.77 -11.84
CA LEU A 18 -5.00 -8.56 -12.10
C LEU A 18 -4.61 -7.86 -10.79
N LEU A 19 -5.53 -7.74 -9.83
CA LEU A 19 -5.27 -7.17 -8.51
C LEU A 19 -4.24 -8.01 -7.73
N ALA A 20 -4.31 -9.34 -7.81
CA ALA A 20 -3.30 -10.21 -7.20
C ALA A 20 -1.92 -10.02 -7.84
N LYS A 21 -1.85 -9.99 -9.19
CA LYS A 21 -0.58 -9.81 -9.93
C LYS A 21 0.06 -8.45 -9.63
N SER A 22 -0.75 -7.41 -9.46
CA SER A 22 -0.31 -6.04 -9.15
C SER A 22 -0.07 -5.77 -7.66
N MET A 23 -0.33 -6.75 -6.77
CA MET A 23 -0.31 -6.59 -5.31
C MET A 23 -1.33 -5.54 -4.81
N MET A 24 -2.43 -5.36 -5.53
CA MET A 24 -3.49 -4.37 -5.28
C MET A 24 -4.75 -4.98 -4.66
N LEU A 25 -4.76 -6.28 -4.36
CA LEU A 25 -5.94 -6.98 -3.82
C LEU A 25 -6.49 -6.32 -2.55
N GLN A 26 -5.59 -5.78 -1.73
CA GLN A 26 -5.89 -5.13 -0.46
C GLN A 26 -6.39 -3.70 -0.63
N SER A 27 -6.06 -3.07 -1.76
CA SER A 27 -6.57 -1.74 -2.15
C SER A 27 -7.93 -1.79 -2.83
N LYS A 28 -8.44 -2.99 -3.10
CA LYS A 28 -9.75 -3.20 -3.72
C LYS A 28 -10.87 -2.41 -3.03
N PRO A 29 -11.03 -2.38 -1.69
CA PRO A 29 -12.11 -1.62 -1.05
C PRO A 29 -12.12 -0.13 -1.44
N TYR A 30 -10.95 0.52 -1.44
CA TYR A 30 -10.81 1.92 -1.86
C TYR A 30 -11.13 2.16 -3.33
N MET A 31 -10.85 1.18 -4.20
CA MET A 31 -11.26 1.28 -5.60
C MET A 31 -12.77 1.14 -5.79
N LEU A 32 -13.44 0.40 -4.91
CA LEU A 32 -14.89 0.21 -4.95
C LEU A 32 -15.64 1.42 -4.39
N GLU A 33 -15.01 2.18 -3.49
CA GLU A 33 -15.57 3.40 -2.90
C GLU A 33 -15.99 4.43 -3.96
N SER A 34 -15.20 4.60 -5.04
CA SER A 34 -15.57 5.51 -6.14
C SER A 34 -16.84 5.11 -6.88
N TYR A 35 -17.28 3.86 -6.74
CA TYR A 35 -18.52 3.33 -7.31
C TYR A 35 -19.65 3.22 -6.27
N GLY A 36 -19.40 3.61 -5.01
CA GLY A 36 -20.38 3.55 -3.94
C GLY A 36 -20.76 2.13 -3.50
N VAL A 37 -19.89 1.14 -3.75
CA VAL A 37 -20.16 -0.27 -3.41
C VAL A 37 -19.08 -0.87 -2.53
N CYS A 38 -19.42 -1.93 -1.79
CA CYS A 38 -18.46 -2.63 -0.92
C CYS A 38 -17.97 -3.96 -1.52
N SER A 39 -18.71 -4.53 -2.49
CA SER A 39 -18.38 -5.80 -3.12
C SER A 39 -18.28 -5.68 -4.64
N THR A 40 -17.37 -6.45 -5.24
CA THR A 40 -17.32 -6.63 -6.70
C THR A 40 -18.57 -7.33 -7.25
N LEU A 41 -19.38 -7.95 -6.39
CA LEU A 41 -20.67 -8.53 -6.76
C LEU A 41 -21.70 -7.47 -7.12
N ASP A 42 -21.57 -6.27 -6.55
CA ASP A 42 -22.54 -5.17 -6.71
C ASP A 42 -22.20 -4.26 -7.90
N LEU A 43 -21.10 -4.55 -8.60
CA LEU A 43 -20.67 -3.78 -9.78
C LEU A 43 -21.46 -4.17 -11.03
N THR A 44 -21.78 -3.16 -11.84
CA THR A 44 -22.31 -3.35 -13.20
C THR A 44 -21.22 -3.88 -14.13
N GLU A 45 -21.63 -4.39 -15.31
CA GLU A 45 -20.66 -4.85 -16.32
C GLU A 45 -19.71 -3.72 -16.76
N ASN A 46 -20.25 -2.53 -17.04
CA ASN A 46 -19.46 -1.36 -17.40
C ASN A 46 -18.48 -0.96 -16.30
N ALA A 47 -18.92 -0.93 -15.03
CA ALA A 47 -18.04 -0.57 -13.92
C ALA A 47 -16.90 -1.59 -13.73
N LEU A 48 -17.17 -2.89 -13.98
CA LEU A 48 -16.12 -3.90 -14.02
C LEU A 48 -15.14 -3.68 -15.17
N ASP A 49 -15.61 -3.32 -16.37
CA ASP A 49 -14.74 -3.04 -17.52
C ASP A 49 -13.88 -1.80 -17.30
N GLU A 50 -14.45 -0.72 -16.78
CA GLU A 50 -13.73 0.49 -16.40
C GLU A 50 -12.67 0.20 -15.35
N LEU A 51 -13.01 -0.55 -14.30
CA LEU A 51 -12.07 -0.92 -13.25
C LEU A 51 -10.96 -1.84 -13.77
N ILE A 52 -11.30 -2.83 -14.62
CA ILE A 52 -10.30 -3.69 -15.28
C ILE A 52 -9.38 -2.85 -16.15
N SER A 53 -9.92 -1.91 -16.93
CA SER A 53 -9.14 -1.01 -17.78
C SER A 53 -8.20 -0.14 -16.95
N ARG A 54 -8.69 0.44 -15.85
CA ARG A 54 -7.88 1.23 -14.90
C ARG A 54 -6.75 0.40 -14.30
N VAL A 55 -7.02 -0.82 -13.82
CA VAL A 55 -5.97 -1.71 -13.28
C VAL A 55 -4.96 -2.07 -14.36
N ARG A 56 -5.42 -2.34 -15.60
CA ARG A 56 -4.53 -2.60 -16.74
C ARG A 56 -3.68 -1.38 -17.09
N GLN A 57 -4.20 -0.16 -17.03
CA GLN A 57 -3.42 1.06 -17.27
C GLN A 57 -2.35 1.27 -16.18
N ILE A 58 -2.66 1.00 -14.92
CA ILE A 58 -1.67 1.00 -13.82
C ILE A 58 -0.56 -0.05 -14.06
N MET A 59 -0.91 -1.10 -14.80
CA MET A 59 -0.01 -2.16 -15.25
C MET A 59 0.60 -1.91 -16.64
N ALA A 60 0.13 -0.93 -17.42
CA ALA A 60 0.60 -0.70 -18.79
C ALA A 60 2.01 -0.13 -18.71
N GLY A 61 2.98 -0.80 -19.34
CA GLY A 61 4.42 -0.58 -19.13
C GLY A 61 5.06 -1.53 -18.10
N LYS A 62 4.28 -2.44 -17.49
CA LYS A 62 4.71 -3.49 -16.53
C LYS A 62 4.28 -4.89 -17.00
N GLU A 63 4.11 -5.08 -18.31
CA GLU A 63 3.46 -6.26 -18.91
C GLU A 63 4.36 -7.50 -18.97
N ASP A 64 5.69 -7.33 -18.98
CA ASP A 64 6.69 -8.41 -18.98
C ASP A 64 7.00 -8.89 -17.56
N GLU A 65 6.27 -9.92 -17.09
CA GLU A 65 6.40 -10.45 -15.71
C GLU A 65 6.07 -9.34 -14.67
N PRO A 66 5.55 -9.60 -13.46
CA PRO A 66 5.64 -8.56 -12.43
C PRO A 66 7.14 -8.33 -12.23
N ASP A 67 7.67 -7.24 -12.78
CA ASP A 67 9.08 -6.89 -12.68
C ASP A 67 9.52 -7.19 -11.25
N LYS A 68 10.35 -8.24 -11.09
CA LYS A 68 10.67 -8.81 -9.78
C LYS A 68 11.20 -7.69 -8.88
N ASP A 69 11.74 -6.65 -9.48
CA ASP A 69 12.22 -5.44 -8.85
C ASP A 69 11.10 -4.59 -8.26
N ILE A 70 10.00 -4.30 -8.95
CA ILE A 70 8.86 -3.54 -8.38
C ILE A 70 8.26 -4.26 -7.18
N ARG A 71 8.01 -5.57 -7.30
CA ARG A 71 7.45 -6.36 -6.19
C ARG A 71 8.40 -6.35 -5.00
N THR A 72 9.69 -6.53 -5.26
CA THR A 72 10.73 -6.51 -4.23
C THR A 72 10.86 -5.13 -3.58
N LEU A 73 10.78 -4.05 -4.35
CA LEU A 73 10.83 -2.68 -3.87
C LEU A 73 9.63 -2.36 -2.98
N ARG A 74 8.41 -2.76 -3.37
CA ARG A 74 7.21 -2.61 -2.52
C ARG A 74 7.35 -3.38 -1.21
N HIS A 75 7.85 -4.61 -1.25
CA HIS A 75 8.10 -5.38 -0.03
C HIS A 75 9.15 -4.72 0.87
N LYS A 76 10.22 -4.17 0.30
CA LYS A 76 11.23 -3.39 1.04
C LYS A 76 10.63 -2.14 1.69
N CYS A 77 9.75 -1.42 0.98
CA CYS A 77 9.05 -0.25 1.53
C CYS A 77 8.15 -0.65 2.70
N LEU A 78 7.34 -1.71 2.57
CA LEU A 78 6.50 -2.22 3.66
C LEU A 78 7.34 -2.63 4.88
N ARG A 79 8.49 -3.28 4.68
CA ARG A 79 9.39 -3.62 5.79
C ARG A 79 9.86 -2.37 6.54
N LEU A 80 10.26 -1.31 5.83
CA LEU A 80 10.69 -0.06 6.46
C LEU A 80 9.53 0.64 7.19
N MET A 81 8.32 0.61 6.64
CA MET A 81 7.13 1.11 7.34
C MET A 81 6.89 0.37 8.65
N ALA A 82 7.07 -0.95 8.66
CA ALA A 82 6.98 -1.74 9.89
C ALA A 82 8.06 -1.35 10.91
N GLU A 83 9.30 -1.10 10.49
CA GLU A 83 10.39 -0.61 11.36
C GLU A 83 10.07 0.77 11.97
N ILE A 84 9.43 1.65 11.19
CA ILE A 84 8.93 2.96 11.64
C ILE A 84 7.81 2.82 12.68
N GLY A 85 7.08 1.70 12.66
CA GLY A 85 6.00 1.39 13.60
C GLY A 85 4.60 1.40 12.98
N ILE A 86 4.49 1.39 11.65
CA ILE A 86 3.21 1.21 10.95
C ILE A 86 2.86 -0.27 10.92
N ASP A 87 1.65 -0.64 11.35
CA ASP A 87 1.18 -2.01 11.20
C ASP A 87 0.90 -2.32 9.73
N THR A 88 1.81 -3.04 9.09
CA THR A 88 1.71 -3.43 7.67
C THR A 88 0.83 -4.65 7.41
N LYS A 89 0.25 -5.25 8.46
CA LYS A 89 -0.82 -6.25 8.31
C LYS A 89 -2.18 -5.60 8.11
N ASP A 90 -2.34 -4.38 8.61
CA ASP A 90 -3.53 -3.55 8.42
C ASP A 90 -3.31 -2.54 7.29
N TRP A 91 -4.01 -2.76 6.17
CA TRP A 91 -3.87 -1.91 4.99
C TRP A 91 -4.47 -0.52 5.15
N GLU A 92 -5.38 -0.32 6.09
CA GLU A 92 -5.90 1.01 6.38
C GLU A 92 -4.80 1.90 6.97
N ASN A 93 -3.99 1.35 7.88
CA ASN A 93 -2.83 2.05 8.44
C ASN A 93 -1.77 2.36 7.37
N VAL A 94 -1.49 1.41 6.47
CA VAL A 94 -0.57 1.63 5.35
C VAL A 94 -1.10 2.74 4.44
N ASN A 95 -2.37 2.69 4.05
CA ASN A 95 -2.95 3.68 3.14
C ASN A 95 -3.03 5.06 3.78
N HIS A 96 -3.43 5.17 5.04
CA HIS A 96 -3.45 6.43 5.77
C HIS A 96 -2.05 7.05 5.86
N PHE A 97 -1.02 6.24 6.12
CA PHE A 97 0.38 6.69 6.09
C PHE A 97 0.81 7.16 4.70
N MET A 98 0.48 6.40 3.65
CA MET A 98 0.85 6.70 2.27
C MET A 98 0.15 7.95 1.72
N LEU A 99 -1.14 8.12 2.00
CA LEU A 99 -1.96 9.26 1.54
C LEU A 99 -1.62 10.56 2.25
N ASN A 100 -0.82 10.55 3.32
CA ASN A 100 -0.31 11.77 3.93
C ASN A 100 0.57 12.54 2.93
N PRO A 101 0.26 13.80 2.58
CA PRO A 101 1.03 14.59 1.60
C PRO A 101 2.48 14.82 2.00
N HIS A 102 2.80 14.82 3.30
CA HIS A 102 4.18 14.93 3.78
C HIS A 102 4.97 13.64 3.64
N VAL A 103 4.30 12.51 3.38
CA VAL A 103 4.91 11.19 3.15
C VAL A 103 5.00 10.88 1.66
N CYS A 104 3.87 10.75 0.97
CA CYS A 104 3.82 10.44 -0.46
C CYS A 104 2.62 11.09 -1.16
N GLY A 105 1.43 11.04 -0.53
CA GLY A 105 0.19 11.58 -1.08
C GLY A 105 -0.49 10.68 -2.12
N ARG A 106 0.00 9.46 -2.32
CA ARG A 106 -0.50 8.47 -3.28
C ARG A 106 -0.43 7.07 -2.69
N MET A 107 -1.22 6.15 -3.23
CA MET A 107 -1.20 4.76 -2.78
C MET A 107 0.09 4.04 -3.24
N LEU A 108 0.56 3.07 -2.46
CA LEU A 108 1.83 2.36 -2.73
C LEU A 108 1.85 1.65 -4.09
N TYR A 109 0.69 1.21 -4.59
CA TYR A 109 0.59 0.52 -5.87
C TYR A 109 0.64 1.47 -7.09
N GLU A 110 0.40 2.75 -6.87
CA GLU A 110 0.41 3.79 -7.91
C GLU A 110 1.85 4.16 -8.27
N LEU A 111 2.81 3.90 -7.37
CA LEU A 111 4.21 4.19 -7.60
C LEU A 111 4.83 3.25 -8.64
N ASP A 112 5.59 3.85 -9.55
CA ASP A 112 6.51 3.16 -10.46
C ASP A 112 7.84 2.80 -9.78
N GLU A 113 8.79 2.23 -10.54
CA GLU A 113 10.05 1.74 -9.99
C GLU A 113 10.95 2.87 -9.45
N GLU A 114 11.10 3.96 -10.19
CA GLU A 114 11.94 5.11 -9.80
C GLU A 114 11.34 5.81 -8.58
N GLU A 115 10.02 6.00 -8.60
CA GLU A 115 9.26 6.54 -7.49
C GLU A 115 9.37 5.66 -6.24
N LEU A 116 9.33 4.33 -6.38
CA LEU A 116 9.53 3.40 -5.27
C LEU A 116 10.96 3.46 -4.72
N ARG A 117 11.98 3.61 -5.57
CA ARG A 117 13.39 3.78 -5.14
C ARG A 117 13.57 5.08 -4.36
N ALA A 118 13.03 6.19 -4.86
CA ALA A 118 13.04 7.48 -4.18
C ALA A 118 12.27 7.43 -2.85
N PHE A 119 11.08 6.83 -2.86
CA PHE A 119 10.25 6.69 -1.66
C PHE A 119 10.93 5.83 -0.60
N ARG A 120 11.61 4.75 -0.99
CA ARG A 120 12.42 3.93 -0.09
C ARG A 120 13.51 4.75 0.60
N MET A 121 14.19 5.66 -0.09
CA MET A 121 15.18 6.56 0.52
C MET A 121 14.55 7.50 1.54
N LYS A 122 13.35 8.02 1.24
CA LYS A 122 12.57 8.81 2.20
C LYS A 122 12.20 8.02 3.45
N LEU A 123 11.79 6.75 3.30
CA LEU A 123 11.48 5.87 4.44
C LEU A 123 12.71 5.63 5.33
N TYR A 124 13.91 5.49 4.77
CA TYR A 124 15.13 5.41 5.58
C TYR A 124 15.33 6.67 6.42
N ALA A 125 15.18 7.86 5.83
CA ALA A 125 15.32 9.11 6.57
C ALA A 125 14.29 9.23 7.71
N ILE A 126 13.03 8.85 7.45
CA ILE A 126 11.98 8.83 8.48
C ILE A 126 12.32 7.84 9.59
N ARG A 127 12.74 6.63 9.24
CA ARG A 127 13.12 5.58 10.20
C ARG A 127 14.27 6.03 11.09
N ASP A 128 15.32 6.60 10.50
CA ASP A 128 16.51 7.02 11.24
C ASP A 128 16.18 8.17 12.20
N GLU A 129 15.30 9.09 11.81
CA GLU A 129 14.79 10.14 12.69
C GLU A 129 13.92 9.56 13.84
N VAL A 130 13.05 8.60 13.54
CA VAL A 130 12.25 7.90 14.56
C VAL A 130 13.15 7.18 15.56
N GLU A 131 14.19 6.48 15.09
CA GLU A 131 15.10 5.76 15.97
C GLU A 131 15.94 6.72 16.82
N ARG A 132 16.43 7.82 16.24
CA ARG A 132 17.12 8.89 17.00
C ARG A 132 16.24 9.41 18.14
N ARG A 133 14.97 9.69 17.87
CA ARG A 133 14.01 10.14 18.90
C ARG A 133 13.77 9.09 19.97
N ARG A 134 13.66 7.81 19.59
CA ARG A 134 13.53 6.68 20.54
C ARG A 134 14.74 6.57 21.47
N ILE A 135 15.95 6.69 20.94
CA ILE A 135 17.20 6.65 21.72
C ILE A 135 17.26 7.83 22.69
N ALA A 136 17.06 9.06 22.20
CA ALA A 136 17.10 10.26 23.04
C ALA A 136 16.09 10.20 24.20
N ARG A 137 14.89 9.67 23.93
CA ARG A 137 13.86 9.45 24.96
C ARG A 137 14.33 8.45 26.04
N ARG A 138 14.88 7.30 25.63
CA ARG A 138 15.40 6.29 26.58
C ARG A 138 16.53 6.82 27.44
N GLU A 139 17.43 7.61 26.86
CA GLU A 139 18.53 8.25 27.60
C GLU A 139 18.00 9.24 28.65
N ALA A 140 16.99 10.04 28.30
CA ALA A 140 16.33 10.95 29.22
C ALA A 140 15.67 10.19 30.38
N GLU A 141 14.91 9.15 30.07
CA GLU A 141 14.24 8.28 31.08
C GLU A 141 15.28 7.63 32.02
N LEU A 142 16.40 7.13 31.49
CA LEU A 142 17.46 6.54 32.32
C LEU A 142 18.14 7.58 33.22
N LYS A 143 18.34 8.81 32.72
CA LYS A 143 18.93 9.90 33.50
C LYS A 143 18.01 10.31 34.65
N GLU A 144 16.71 10.38 34.40
CA GLU A 144 15.69 10.68 35.42
C GLU A 144 15.66 9.58 36.50
N GLN A 145 15.64 8.31 36.09
CA GLN A 145 15.68 7.17 37.03
C GLN A 145 16.94 7.18 37.91
N ARG A 146 18.11 7.48 37.31
CA ARG A 146 19.37 7.59 38.07
C ARG A 146 19.36 8.74 39.07
N LEU A 147 18.79 9.89 38.70
CA LEU A 147 18.66 11.03 39.60
C LEU A 147 17.69 10.72 40.75
N ALA A 148 16.57 10.07 40.45
CA ALA A 148 15.60 9.63 41.45
C ALA A 148 16.18 8.59 42.43
N ALA A 149 17.12 7.75 41.99
CA ALA A 149 17.79 6.77 42.86
C ALA A 149 18.88 7.39 43.76
N LEU A 150 19.29 8.64 43.50
CA LEU A 150 20.30 9.35 44.29
C LEU A 150 19.71 10.27 45.38
N ASN A 151 18.40 10.53 45.33
CA ASN A 151 17.65 11.33 46.30
C ASN A 151 16.88 10.43 47.26
#